data_AF-A0A7X0YZW1-F1
#
_entry.id   AF-A0A7X0YZW1-F1
#
_cell.length_a   1.000
_cell.length_b   1.000
_cell.length_c   1.000
_cell.angle_alpha   90.00
_cell.angle_beta   90.00
_cell.angle_gamma   90.00
#
_symmetry.space_group_name_H-M   'P 1'
#
loop_
_entity.id
_entity.type
_entity.pdbx_description
1 polymer ?
#
loop_
_entity_poly.entity_id
_entity_poly.type
_entity_poly.pdbx_seq_one_letter_code
_entity_poly.pdbx_strand_id
1 'polypeptide(L)' 'MKKTISIMSEEFENEKTGEKVEGITIMIDGILKQFMDTIKIDKPEYQSNIEIIQAALMEGLNIIKEK' A
#
# COMPACT_ATOMS: atom_id res chain seq x y z
N MET A 1 0.35 13.75 -17.22
CA MET A 1 0.64 13.33 -15.84
C MET A 1 0.97 11.85 -15.87
N LYS A 2 2.19 11.45 -15.51
CA LYS A 2 2.52 10.02 -15.35
C LYS A 2 1.64 9.48 -14.21
N LYS A 3 0.72 8.56 -14.52
CA LYS A 3 -0.20 7.92 -13.56
C LYS A 3 0.49 6.78 -12.80
N THR A 4 1.79 6.89 -12.56
CA THR A 4 2.60 5.83 -11.95
C THR A 4 2.74 6.12 -10.47
N ILE A 5 2.30 5.17 -9.66
CA ILE A 5 2.57 5.13 -8.22
C ILE A 5 4.08 5.02 -8.05
N SER A 6 4.67 5.86 -7.21
CA SER A 6 6.09 5.78 -6.86
C SER A 6 6.26 4.80 -5.72
N ILE A 7 6.94 3.69 -5.99
CA ILE A 7 7.21 2.61 -5.05
C ILE A 7 8.72 2.41 -4.99
N MET A 8 9.27 2.35 -3.78
CA MET A 8 10.66 2.01 -3.51
C MET A 8 10.67 0.73 -2.67
N SER A 9 11.63 -0.16 -2.92
CA SER A 9 11.88 -1.28 -2.02
C SER A 9 13.31 -1.30 -1.52
N GLU A 10 13.45 -1.71 -0.28
CA GLU A 10 14.71 -1.85 0.44
C GLU A 10 14.69 -3.19 1.15
N GLU A 11 15.82 -3.88 1.19
CA GLU A 11 15.97 -5.16 1.88
C GLU A 11 16.56 -4.92 3.27
N PHE A 12 15.87 -5.40 4.30
CA PHE A 12 16.28 -5.28 5.69
C PHE A 12 16.63 -6.67 6.21
N GLU A 13 17.67 -6.77 7.03
CA GLU A 13 17.97 -8.02 7.74
C GLU A 13 17.30 -7.97 9.11
N ASN A 14 16.47 -8.98 9.42
CA ASN A 14 15.90 -9.14 10.74
C ASN A 14 17.01 -9.55 11.71
N GLU A 15 17.42 -8.64 12.60
CA GLU A 15 18.51 -8.85 13.54
C GLU A 15 18.33 -10.07 14.47
N LYS A 16 17.09 -10.56 14.65
CA LYS A 16 16.78 -11.71 15.51
C LYS A 16 16.82 -13.05 14.78
N THR A 17 16.43 -13.09 13.51
CA THR A 17 16.31 -14.34 12.74
C THR A 17 17.36 -14.48 11.64
N GLY A 18 18.04 -13.40 11.27
CA GLY A 18 18.93 -13.33 10.11
C GLY A 18 18.19 -13.37 8.77
N GLU A 19 16.85 -13.34 8.79
CA GLU A 19 16.05 -13.36 7.56
C GLU A 19 16.02 -11.99 6.91
N LYS A 20 16.19 -11.98 5.59
CA LYS A 20 16.02 -10.80 4.75
C LYS A 20 14.53 -10.55 4.53
N VAL A 21 14.07 -9.35 4.89
CA VAL A 21 12.70 -8.89 4.71
C VAL A 21 12.69 -7.70 3.75
N GLU A 22 11.78 -7.70 2.79
CA GLU A 22 11.61 -6.57 1.88
C GLU A 22 10.67 -5.54 2.50
N GLY A 23 11.16 -4.32 2.68
CA GLY A 23 10.36 -3.17 3.05
C GLY A 23 9.97 -2.37 1.81
N ILE A 24 8.69 -2.02 1.70
CA ILE A 24 8.16 -1.26 0.57
C ILE A 24 7.70 0.10 1.07
N THR A 25 8.24 1.17 0.46
CA THR A 25 7.80 2.55 0.68
C THR A 25 6.95 3.01 -0.49
N ILE A 26 5.74 3.48 -0.21
CA ILE A 26 4.80 3.99 -1.20
C ILE A 26 4.60 5.49 -0.98
N MET A 27 4.92 6.30 -1.99
CA MET A 27 4.67 7.74 -1.96
C MET A 27 3.24 8.02 -2.45
N ILE A 28 2.42 8.63 -1.59
CA ILE A 28 1.02 8.95 -1.88
C ILE A 28 0.92 10.41 -2.30
N ASP A 29 0.98 10.65 -3.61
CA ASP A 29 0.86 11.99 -4.21
C ASP A 29 -0.14 12.03 -5.39
N GLY A 30 -0.35 13.22 -5.93
CA GLY A 30 -1.12 13.46 -7.15
C GLY A 30 -2.49 12.75 -7.17
N ILE A 31 -2.70 11.93 -8.21
CA ILE A 31 -3.97 11.23 -8.44
C ILE A 31 -4.23 10.17 -7.36
N LEU A 32 -3.20 9.48 -6.87
CA LEU A 32 -3.36 8.47 -5.84
C LEU A 32 -3.86 9.12 -4.54
N LYS A 33 -3.27 10.26 -4.15
CA LYS A 33 -3.75 11.03 -3.00
C LYS A 33 -5.22 11.43 -3.15
N GLN A 34 -5.61 11.99 -4.31
CA GLN A 34 -6.99 12.39 -4.57
C GLN A 34 -7.95 11.22 -4.46
N PHE A 35 -7.59 10.08 -5.05
CA PHE A 35 -8.40 8.87 -5.00
C PHE A 35 -8.59 8.36 -3.57
N MET A 36 -7.53 8.32 -2.77
CA MET A 36 -7.60 7.90 -1.37
C MET A 36 -8.39 8.88 -0.51
N ASP A 37 -8.30 10.19 -0.79
CA ASP A 37 -9.11 11.19 -0.10
C ASP A 37 -10.61 11.00 -0.40
N THR A 38 -10.99 10.69 -1.64
CA THR A 38 -12.38 10.33 -1.99
C THR A 38 -12.84 9.09 -1.24
N ILE A 39 -12.02 8.04 -1.16
CA ILE A 39 -12.37 6.82 -0.41
C ILE A 39 -12.68 7.14 1.05
N LYS A 40 -11.86 7.96 1.73
CA LYS A 40 -12.10 8.33 3.13
C LYS A 40 -13.40 9.11 3.34
N ILE A 41 -13.81 9.90 2.34
CA ILE A 41 -15.09 10.63 2.38
C ILE A 41 -16.27 9.66 2.24
N ASP A 42 -16.18 8.73 1.29
CA ASP A 42 -17.28 7.83 0.97
C ASP A 42 -17.40 6.67 1.96
N LYS A 43 -16.27 6.27 2.55
CA LYS A 43 -16.11 5.10 3.42
C LYS A 43 -15.55 5.49 4.79
N PRO A 44 -16.41 5.89 5.75
CA PRO A 44 -15.97 6.34 7.06
C PRO A 44 -15.31 5.24 7.90
N GLU A 45 -15.39 3.96 7.48
CA GLU A 45 -14.62 2.87 8.07
C GLU A 45 -13.10 3.03 7.90
N TYR A 46 -12.64 3.84 6.93
CA TYR A 46 -11.23 4.12 6.71
C TYR A 46 -10.84 5.49 7.26
N GLN A 47 -9.99 5.50 8.28
CA GLN A 47 -9.52 6.70 8.97
C GLN A 47 -8.12 7.13 8.51
N SER A 48 -7.36 6.23 7.89
CA SER A 48 -6.01 6.53 7.42
C SER A 48 -5.70 5.95 6.04
N ASN A 49 -4.70 6.54 5.40
CA ASN A 49 -4.17 6.02 4.14
C ASN A 49 -3.60 4.59 4.30
N ILE A 50 -3.05 4.26 5.47
CA ILE A 50 -2.47 2.95 5.76
C ILE A 50 -3.55 1.86 5.73
N GLU A 51 -4.68 2.10 6.38
CA GLU A 51 -5.79 1.14 6.42
C GLU A 51 -6.34 0.85 5.02
N ILE A 52 -6.47 1.88 4.18
CA ILE A 52 -6.91 1.74 2.79
C ILE A 52 -5.92 0.87 2.01
N ILE A 53 -4.63 1.17 2.11
CA ILE A 53 -3.59 0.41 1.40
C ILE A 53 -3.55 -1.04 1.89
N GLN A 54 -3.59 -1.27 3.21
CA GLN A 54 -3.61 -2.62 3.76
C GLN A 54 -4.81 -3.43 3.26
N ALA A 55 -6.02 -2.85 3.29
CA ALA A 55 -7.22 -3.52 2.82
C ALA A 55 -7.13 -3.83 1.32
N ALA A 56 -6.79 -2.83 0.49
CA ALA A 56 -6.69 -3.00 -0.96
C ALA A 56 -5.61 -4.02 -1.35
N LEU A 57 -4.48 -4.03 -0.65
CA LEU A 57 -3.36 -4.93 -0.94
C LEU A 57 -3.74 -6.38 -0.56
N MET A 58 -4.37 -6.59 0.60
CA MET A 58 -4.83 -7.93 1.00
C MET A 58 -5.93 -8.48 0.09
N GLU A 59 -6.92 -7.65 -0.27
CA GLU A 59 -7.99 -8.03 -1.20
C GLU A 59 -7.43 -8.37 -2.59
N GLY A 60 -6.54 -7.52 -3.11
CA GLY A 60 -5.86 -7.76 -4.38
C GLY A 60 -5.03 -9.05 -4.38
N LEU A 61 -4.29 -9.34 -3.30
CA LEU A 61 -3.52 -10.57 -3.16
C LEU A 61 -4.40 -11.82 -3.10
N ASN A 62 -5.56 -11.76 -2.42
CA ASN A 62 -6.50 -12.87 -2.41
C ASN A 62 -7.02 -13.16 -3.83
N ILE A 63 -7.39 -12.13 -4.59
CA ILE A 63 -7.81 -12.28 -5.99
C ILE A 63 -6.69 -12.90 -6.84
N ILE A 64 -5.44 -12.49 -6.64
CA ILE A 64 -4.29 -13.04 -7.36
C ILE A 64 -4.05 -14.50 -7.00
N LYS A 65 -4.15 -14.86 -5.71
CA LYS A 65 -3.98 -16.22 -5.21
C LYS A 65 -5.03 -17.19 -5.77
N GLU A 66 -6.24 -16.71 -5.99
CA GLU A 66 -7.37 -17.50 -6.50
C GLU A 66 -7.41 -17.61 -8.03
N LYS A 67 -6.57 -16.84 -8.74
CA LYS A 67 -6.38 -16.93 -10.20
C LYS A 67 -5.35 -17.99 -10.58
#